data_AF-A0A7V2W1N9-F1
#
_entry.id   AF-A0A7V2W1N9-F1
#
_cell.length_a   1.000
_cell.length_b   1.000
_cell.length_c   1.000
_cell.angle_alpha   90.00
_cell.angle_beta   90.00
_cell.angle_gamma   90.00
#
_symmetry.space_group_name_H-M   'P 1'
#
loop_
_entity.id
_entity.type
_entity.pdbx_description
1 polymer ?
#
loop_
_entity_poly.entity_id
_entity_poly.type
_entity_poly.pdbx_seq_one_letter_code
_entity_poly.pdbx_strand_id
1 'polypeptide(L)'
;MTEEREPGFQEPIEYEEECENCEVRVAAICQSCGMPMNSAADYGGGNEDNNCCVHCCCEDGSLKSYEEVHQSMISLFMKTRGLDKERAEQAARDYMATMPAWIGR
;
A
#
# COMPACT_ATOMS: atom_id res chain seq x y z
N MET A 1 -25.83 30.33 44.94
CA MET A 1 -24.60 30.86 44.30
C MET A 1 -23.52 29.88 44.70
N THR A 2 -23.20 28.88 43.89
CA THR A 2 -22.69 28.99 42.52
C THR A 2 -23.09 27.80 41.66
N GLU A 3 -23.36 28.11 40.40
CA GLU A 3 -23.78 27.25 39.30
C GLU A 3 -23.05 25.90 39.19
N GLU A 4 -23.84 24.84 39.11
CA GLU A 4 -23.41 23.54 38.60
C GLU A 4 -23.28 23.65 37.07
N ARG A 5 -22.05 23.46 36.57
CA ARG A 5 -21.73 23.50 35.14
C ARG A 5 -22.14 22.18 34.50
N GLU A 6 -23.27 22.19 33.80
CA GLU A 6 -23.73 21.03 33.04
C GLU A 6 -22.74 20.70 31.89
N PRO A 7 -22.36 19.43 31.69
CA PRO A 7 -21.57 19.06 30.52
C PRO A 7 -22.46 19.14 29.29
N GLY A 8 -22.12 20.06 28.38
CA GLY A 8 -22.81 20.25 27.11
C GLY A 8 -22.95 18.94 26.36
N PHE A 9 -24.20 18.52 26.18
CA PHE A 9 -24.59 17.45 25.28
C PHE A 9 -24.28 17.93 23.87
N GLN A 10 -23.21 17.38 23.29
CA GLN A 10 -22.84 17.68 21.92
C GLN A 10 -23.91 17.04 21.03
N GLU A 11 -24.69 17.88 20.36
CA GLU A 11 -25.72 17.44 19.42
C GLU A 11 -25.10 16.50 18.37
N PRO A 12 -25.77 15.39 18.01
CA PRO A 12 -25.28 14.50 16.97
C PRO A 12 -25.22 15.28 15.66
N ILE A 13 -24.01 15.39 15.10
CA ILE A 13 -23.81 15.85 13.73
C ILE A 13 -24.63 14.95 12.79
N GLU A 14 -25.70 15.48 12.19
CA GLU A 14 -26.45 14.76 11.15
C GLU A 14 -25.57 14.66 9.90
N TYR A 15 -25.13 13.43 9.64
CA TYR A 15 -24.20 13.03 8.61
C TYR A 15 -24.93 12.92 7.26
N GLU A 16 -24.97 14.00 6.50
CA GLU A 16 -25.28 13.96 5.06
C GLU A 16 -24.36 14.89 4.28
N GLU A 17 -23.04 14.73 4.45
CA GLU A 17 -22.10 15.08 3.39
C GLU A 17 -21.72 13.78 2.68
N GLU A 18 -22.54 13.40 1.71
CA GLU A 18 -22.11 12.46 0.68
C GLU A 18 -20.84 13.03 0.06
N CYS A 19 -19.75 12.27 0.13
CA CYS A 19 -18.50 12.55 -0.58
C CYS A 19 -18.80 12.52 -2.08
N GLU A 20 -19.30 13.63 -2.61
CA GLU A 20 -19.56 13.82 -4.04
C GLU A 20 -18.20 13.88 -4.75
N ASN A 21 -17.81 12.71 -5.25
CA ASN A 21 -16.92 12.52 -6.38
C ASN A 21 -15.68 13.43 -6.37
N CYS A 22 -14.87 13.31 -5.31
CA CYS A 22 -13.49 13.72 -5.38
C CYS A 22 -12.87 12.98 -6.58
N GLU A 23 -12.29 13.68 -7.56
CA GLU A 23 -11.61 13.09 -8.71
C GLU A 23 -10.34 12.34 -8.25
N VAL A 24 -10.52 11.27 -7.49
CA VAL A 24 -9.44 10.42 -7.00
C VAL A 24 -8.94 9.66 -8.22
N ARG A 25 -7.87 10.17 -8.82
CA ARG A 25 -7.13 9.43 -9.84
C ARG A 25 -6.78 8.07 -9.25
N VAL A 26 -7.35 7.01 -9.82
CA VAL A 26 -7.04 5.64 -9.42
C VAL A 26 -5.61 5.38 -9.87
N ALA A 27 -4.67 5.49 -8.93
CA ALA A 27 -3.28 5.14 -9.18
C ALA A 27 -3.19 3.67 -9.59
N ALA A 28 -2.39 3.37 -10.62
CA ALA A 28 -2.11 1.99 -10.97
C ALA A 28 -1.40 1.32 -9.78
N ILE A 29 -1.77 0.10 -9.47
CA ILE A 29 -1.19 -0.64 -8.35
C ILE A 29 -0.17 -1.64 -8.91
N CYS A 30 1.04 -1.64 -8.37
CA CYS A 30 2.07 -2.60 -8.73
C CYS A 30 1.58 -4.03 -8.50
N GLN A 31 1.58 -4.86 -9.54
CA GLN A 31 1.10 -6.24 -9.48
C GLN A 31 1.99 -7.17 -8.65
N SER A 32 3.17 -6.72 -8.22
CA SER A 32 4.13 -7.49 -7.43
C SER A 32 4.11 -7.17 -5.93
N CYS A 33 3.90 -5.89 -5.57
CA CYS A 33 3.97 -5.44 -4.17
C CYS A 33 2.78 -4.61 -3.70
N GLY A 34 1.82 -4.31 -4.57
CA GLY A 34 0.66 -3.50 -4.23
C GLY A 34 0.95 -2.01 -3.99
N MET A 35 2.16 -1.52 -4.26
CA MET A 35 2.46 -0.10 -4.12
C MET A 35 1.78 0.74 -5.24
N PRO A 36 1.23 1.91 -4.91
CA PRO A 36 0.66 2.81 -5.91
C PRO A 36 1.75 3.42 -6.79
N MET A 37 1.49 3.49 -8.09
CA MET A 37 2.32 4.11 -9.11
C MET A 37 1.58 5.34 -9.63
N ASN A 38 2.04 6.53 -9.22
CA ASN A 38 1.34 7.80 -9.48
C ASN A 38 1.94 8.58 -10.65
N SER A 39 3.18 8.27 -11.01
CA SER A 39 3.93 8.95 -12.06
C SER A 39 4.74 7.94 -12.87
N ALA A 40 5.12 8.28 -14.10
CA ALA A 40 5.98 7.45 -14.95
C ALA A 40 7.28 6.98 -14.26
N ALA A 41 7.79 7.78 -13.33
CA ALA A 41 8.99 7.45 -12.56
C ALA A 41 8.77 6.32 -11.54
N ASP A 42 7.52 6.00 -11.20
CA ASP A 42 7.18 4.89 -10.31
C ASP A 42 7.14 3.54 -11.04
N TYR A 43 7.04 3.56 -12.37
CA TYR A 43 6.94 2.35 -13.20
C TYR A 43 8.31 1.76 -13.52
N GLY A 44 8.42 0.43 -13.47
CA GLY A 44 9.66 -0.29 -13.73
C GLY A 44 10.24 0.03 -15.11
N GLY A 45 11.53 0.37 -15.14
CA GLY A 45 12.22 0.78 -16.37
C GLY A 45 11.77 2.14 -16.91
N GLY A 46 11.02 2.94 -16.14
CA GLY A 46 10.46 4.23 -16.59
C GLY A 46 9.39 4.10 -17.67
N ASN A 47 8.75 2.92 -17.76
CA ASN A 47 7.75 2.63 -18.76
C ASN A 47 6.36 2.49 -18.12
N GLU A 48 5.44 3.41 -18.42
CA GLU A 48 4.06 3.41 -17.90
C GLU A 48 3.24 2.17 -18.30
N ASP A 49 3.67 1.43 -19.32
CA ASP A 49 3.05 0.15 -19.70
C ASP A 49 3.48 -1.02 -18.78
N ASN A 50 4.44 -0.81 -17.88
CA ASN A 50 4.91 -1.84 -16.96
C ASN A 50 3.94 -2.02 -15.79
N ASN A 51 3.45 -3.24 -15.56
CA ASN A 51 2.52 -3.50 -14.46
C ASN A 51 3.19 -3.52 -13.06
N CYS A 52 4.50 -3.32 -12.98
CA CYS A 52 5.28 -3.35 -11.75
C CYS A 52 6.09 -2.08 -11.55
N CYS A 53 6.32 -1.72 -10.28
CA CYS A 53 7.03 -0.49 -9.92
C CYS A 53 8.55 -0.62 -10.00
N VAL A 54 9.26 0.52 -9.97
CA VAL A 54 10.74 0.57 -9.99
C VAL A 54 11.41 -0.22 -8.87
N HIS A 55 10.73 -0.44 -7.74
CA HIS A 55 11.29 -1.18 -6.63
C HIS A 55 11.24 -2.70 -6.85
N CYS A 56 10.22 -3.18 -7.56
CA CYS A 56 10.05 -4.59 -7.89
C CYS A 56 10.73 -4.96 -9.21
N CYS A 57 11.00 -3.98 -10.08
CA CYS A 57 11.70 -4.19 -11.33
C CYS A 57 13.21 -3.95 -11.20
N CYS A 58 13.97 -4.57 -12.10
CA CYS A 58 15.35 -4.24 -12.42
C CYS A 58 15.41 -2.96 -13.27
N GLU A 59 16.62 -2.44 -13.50
CA GLU A 59 16.84 -1.24 -14.32
C GLU A 59 16.36 -1.41 -15.77
N ASP A 60 16.34 -2.65 -16.27
CA ASP A 60 15.83 -3.02 -17.59
C ASP A 60 14.28 -3.15 -17.65
N GLY A 61 13.59 -2.95 -16.53
CA GLY A 61 12.14 -3.08 -16.40
C GLY A 61 11.65 -4.52 -16.14
N SER A 62 12.53 -5.52 -16.15
CA SER A 62 12.17 -6.90 -15.83
C SER A 62 11.83 -7.05 -14.34
N LEU A 63 10.86 -7.91 -14.02
CA LEU A 63 10.50 -8.18 -12.63
C LEU A 63 11.63 -8.96 -11.94
N LYS A 64 12.05 -8.51 -10.75
CA LYS A 64 13.03 -9.22 -9.91
C LYS A 64 12.55 -10.61 -9.53
N SER A 65 13.47 -11.46 -9.07
CA SER A 65 13.10 -12.78 -8.58
C SER A 65 12.18 -12.69 -7.36
N TYR A 66 11.41 -13.75 -7.12
CA TYR A 66 10.51 -13.84 -5.96
C TYR A 66 11.27 -13.60 -4.65
N GLU A 67 12.46 -14.20 -4.49
CA GLU A 67 13.28 -14.07 -3.28
C GLU A 67 13.73 -12.62 -3.04
N GLU A 68 14.18 -11.91 -4.08
CA GLU A 68 14.60 -10.52 -3.95
C GLU A 68 13.46 -9.60 -3.53
N VAL A 69 12.27 -9.79 -4.11
CA VAL A 69 11.08 -9.02 -3.73
C VAL A 69 10.63 -9.39 -2.32
N HIS A 70 10.70 -10.67 -1.94
CA HIS A 70 10.35 -11.15 -0.60
C HIS A 70 11.25 -10.54 0.47
N GLN A 71 12.57 -10.52 0.28
CA GLN A 71 13.52 -9.88 1.18
C GLN A 71 13.29 -8.37 1.31
N SER A 72 12.96 -7.72 0.19
CA SER A 72 12.60 -6.29 0.19
C SER A 72 11.30 -6.05 0.97
N MET A 73 10.32 -6.94 0.85
CA MET A 73 9.03 -6.86 1.54
C MET A 73 9.15 -7.08 3.04
N ILE A 74 9.99 -8.02 3.48
CA ILE A 74 10.32 -8.23 4.89
C ILE A 74 10.85 -6.94 5.49
N SER A 75 11.85 -6.35 4.84
CA SER A 75 12.47 -5.11 5.28
C SER A 75 11.45 -3.96 5.35
N LEU A 76 10.55 -3.89 4.37
CA LEU A 76 9.48 -2.91 4.34
C LEU A 76 8.50 -3.10 5.51
N PHE A 77 8.05 -4.33 5.77
CA PHE A 77 7.09 -4.64 6.84
C PHE A 77 7.69 -4.45 8.22
N MET A 78 8.96 -4.80 8.42
CA MET A 78 9.68 -4.48 9.66
C MET A 78 9.70 -2.97 9.90
N LYS A 79 10.04 -2.18 8.88
CA LYS A 79 10.15 -0.71 8.99
C LYS A 79 8.80 -0.01 9.14
N THR A 80 7.77 -0.45 8.40
CA THR A 80 6.49 0.27 8.32
C THR A 80 5.45 -0.23 9.31
N ARG A 81 5.48 -1.53 9.64
CA ARG A 81 4.52 -2.17 10.55
C ARG A 81 5.12 -2.54 11.90
N GLY A 82 6.43 -2.34 12.08
CA GLY A 82 7.12 -2.66 13.34
C GLY A 82 7.14 -4.15 13.66
N LEU A 83 7.01 -5.01 12.64
CA LEU A 83 7.04 -6.46 12.84
C LEU A 83 8.47 -6.92 13.13
N ASP A 84 8.60 -7.96 13.96
CA ASP A 84 9.84 -8.72 14.05
C ASP A 84 10.09 -9.49 12.73
N LYS A 85 11.33 -9.96 12.56
CA LYS A 85 11.77 -10.59 11.31
C LYS A 85 10.93 -11.82 10.94
N GLU A 86 10.63 -12.70 11.90
CA GLU A 86 9.89 -13.94 11.64
C GLU A 86 8.44 -13.64 11.22
N ARG A 87 7.78 -12.72 11.92
CA ARG A 87 6.43 -12.26 11.55
C ARG A 87 6.42 -11.52 10.22
N ALA A 88 7.45 -10.73 9.94
CA ALA A 88 7.58 -10.03 8.66
C ALA A 88 7.81 -11.00 7.50
N GLU A 89 8.62 -12.05 7.69
CA GLU A 89 8.83 -13.14 6.73
C GLU A 89 7.52 -13.82 6.37
N GLN A 90 6.77 -14.28 7.37
CA GLN A 90 5.49 -14.95 7.15
C GLN A 90 4.47 -14.01 6.50
N ALA A 91 4.31 -12.79 7.03
CA ALA A 91 3.40 -11.80 6.47
C ALA A 91 3.75 -11.42 5.03
N ALA A 92 5.04 -11.33 4.68
CA ALA A 92 5.49 -11.07 3.32
C ALA A 92 5.13 -12.23 2.38
N ARG A 93 5.31 -13.49 2.79
CA ARG A 93 4.92 -14.65 1.99
C ARG A 93 3.42 -14.68 1.73
N ASP A 94 2.63 -14.55 2.80
CA ASP A 94 1.17 -14.58 2.71
C ASP A 94 0.64 -13.43 1.85
N TYR A 95 1.22 -12.24 1.99
CA TYR A 95 0.87 -11.10 1.17
C TYR A 95 1.24 -11.29 -0.30
N MET A 96 2.48 -11.70 -0.60
CA MET A 96 2.94 -11.92 -1.97
C MET A 96 2.11 -13.01 -2.66
N ALA A 97 1.67 -14.05 -1.96
CA ALA A 97 0.79 -15.07 -2.52
C ALA A 97 -0.56 -14.52 -3.05
N THR A 98 -1.00 -13.35 -2.57
CA THR A 98 -2.21 -12.67 -3.05
C THR A 98 -1.97 -11.74 -4.23
N MET A 99 -0.72 -11.44 -4.58
CA MET A 99 -0.40 -10.46 -5.62
C MET A 99 -0.42 -11.12 -7.01
N PRO A 100 -1.00 -10.47 -8.04
CA PRO A 100 -1.17 -11.04 -9.37
C PRO A 100 0.12 -11.56 -10.01
N ALA A 101 1.27 -10.92 -9.77
CA ALA A 101 2.55 -11.33 -10.36
C ALA A 101 3.07 -12.69 -9.86
N TRP A 102 2.56 -13.18 -8.72
CA TRP A 102 3.07 -14.37 -8.04
C TRP A 102 2.06 -15.54 -8.01
N ILE A 103 0.81 -15.32 -8.41
CA ILE A 103 -0.20 -16.38 -8.47
C ILE A 103 0.24 -17.46 -9.48
N GLY A 104 0.35 -18.70 -9.02
CA GLY A 104 0.66 -19.86 -9.87
C GLY A 104 2.15 -20.10 -10.15
N ARG A 105 3.06 -19.48 -9.40
CA ARG A 105 4.50 -19.79 -9.41
C ARG A 105 4.90 -20.83 -8.37
#